data_AF-A0A392SMR9-F1
#
_entry.id   AF-A0A392SMR9-F1
#
_cell.length_a   1.000
_cell.length_b   1.000
_cell.length_c   1.000
_cell.angle_alpha   90.00
_cell.angle_beta   90.00
_cell.angle_gamma   90.00
#
_symmetry.space_group_name_H-M   'P 1'
#
loop_
_entity.id
_entity.type
_entity.pdbx_description
1 polymer ?
#
loop_
_entity_poly.entity_id
_entity_poly.type
_entity_poly.pdbx_seq_one_letter_code
_entity_poly.pdbx_strand_id
1 'polypeptide(L)' 'MREEANNWWRNVKLRMGADGIVILWEVFKREFLRKYFPANVKNKKVVEFMELKQGN' A
#
# COMPACT_ATOMS: atom_id res chain seq x y z
N MET A 1 -8.68 11.99 -0.44
CA MET A 1 -7.97 10.70 -0.71
C MET A 1 -6.88 10.84 -1.76
N ARG A 2 -7.17 11.35 -2.97
CA ARG A 2 -6.16 11.53 -4.04
C ARG A 2 -4.96 12.38 -3.62
N GLU A 3 -5.21 13.48 -2.91
CA GLU A 3 -4.15 14.38 -2.45
C GLU A 3 -3.26 13.77 -1.37
N GLU A 4 -3.82 13.03 -0.41
CA GLU A 4 -3.05 12.30 0.60
C GLU A 4 -2.14 11.25 -0.04
N ALA A 5 -2.66 10.48 -0.99
CA ALA A 5 -1.87 9.49 -1.73
C ALA A 5 -0.73 10.14 -2.54
N ASN A 6 -1.01 11.27 -3.19
CA ASN A 6 0.01 12.02 -3.95
C ASN A 6 1.11 12.57 -3.03
N ASN A 7 0.72 13.16 -1.91
CA ASN A 7 1.66 13.72 -0.93
C ASN A 7 2.51 12.61 -0.27
N TRP A 8 1.88 11.50 0.12
CA TRP A 8 2.58 10.33 0.63
C TRP A 8 3.60 9.81 -0.38
N TRP A 9 3.20 9.59 -1.63
CA TRP A 9 4.08 9.03 -2.65
C TRP A 9 5.24 9.97 -2.99
N ARG A 10 5.00 11.29 -3.05
CA ARG A 10 6.08 12.29 -3.19
C ARG A 10 7.11 12.16 -2.07
N ASN A 11 6.65 12.04 -0.83
CA ASN A 11 7.54 11.89 0.33
C ASN A 11 8.30 10.56 0.33
N VAL A 12 7.68 9.46 -0.11
CA VAL A 12 8.36 8.16 -0.26
C VAL A 12 9.47 8.25 -1.30
N LYS A 13 9.17 8.83 -2.47
CA LYS A 13 10.16 9.02 -3.55
C LYS A 13 11.36 9.86 -3.10
N LEU A 14 11.13 10.95 -2.37
CA LEU A 14 12.19 11.79 -1.81
C LEU A 14 13.10 11.01 -0.85
N ARG A 15 12.52 10.18 0.05
CA ARG A 15 13.31 9.35 0.97
C ARG A 15 14.13 8.26 0.26
N MET A 16 13.68 7.81 -0.91
CA MET A 16 14.36 6.77 -1.68
C MET A 16 15.56 7.28 -2.47
N GLY A 17 15.77 8.61 -2.51
CA GLY A 17 17.08 9.21 -2.77
C GLY A 17 17.77 8.74 -4.05
N ALA A 18 17.21 9.11 -5.20
CA ALA A 18 17.94 9.43 -6.43
C ALA A 18 16.93 9.77 -7.51
N ASP A 19 16.91 11.03 -7.92
CA ASP A 19 16.23 11.45 -9.14
C ASP A 19 16.85 10.68 -10.31
N GLY A 20 16.22 9.56 -10.70
CA GLY A 20 16.66 8.70 -11.81
C GLY A 20 16.77 7.21 -11.50
N ILE A 21 16.67 6.75 -10.25
CA ILE A 21 16.60 5.31 -9.97
C ILE A 21 15.18 4.82 -10.28
N VAL A 22 15.08 3.82 -11.16
CA VAL A 22 13.83 3.11 -11.42
C VAL A 22 13.34 2.49 -10.11
N ILE A 23 12.22 3.00 -9.61
CA ILE A 23 11.55 2.40 -8.46
C ILE A 23 10.92 1.10 -8.93
N LEU A 24 11.55 -0.01 -8.57
CA LEU A 24 11.02 -1.35 -8.81
C LEU A 24 9.62 -1.47 -8.19
N TRP A 25 8.73 -2.15 -8.91
CA TRP A 25 7.36 -2.39 -8.47
C TRP A 25 7.28 -3.01 -7.06
N GLU A 26 8.23 -3.89 -6.73
CA GLU A 26 8.33 -4.51 -5.40
C GLU A 26 8.56 -3.50 -4.27
N VAL A 27 9.33 -2.44 -4.53
CA VAL A 27 9.60 -1.38 -3.55
C VAL A 27 8.36 -0.52 -3.34
N PHE A 28 7.65 -0.17 -4.41
CA PHE A 28 6.34 0.49 -4.32
C PHE A 28 5.36 -0.35 -3.48
N LYS A 29 5.18 -1.63 -3.83
CA LYS A 29 4.26 -2.54 -3.13
C LYS A 29 4.57 -2.61 -1.64
N ARG A 30 5.84 -2.73 -1.26
CA ARG A 30 6.25 -2.78 0.15
C ARG A 30 5.83 -1.53 0.92
N GLU A 31 6.15 -0.35 0.39
CA GLU A 31 5.79 0.92 1.06
C GLU A 31 4.28 1.15 1.09
N PHE A 32 3.58 0.82 0.00
CA PHE A 32 2.13 0.93 -0.08
C PHE A 32 1.44 0.06 0.97
N LEU A 33 1.81 -1.23 1.04
CA LEU A 33 1.24 -2.17 2.00
C LEU A 33 1.56 -1.76 3.44
N ARG A 34 2.76 -1.21 3.70
CA ARG A 34 3.13 -0.72 5.03
C ARG A 34 2.25 0.45 5.48
N LYS A 35 1.90 1.37 4.59
CA LYS A 35 1.10 2.56 4.90
C LYS A 35 -0.40 2.26 4.98
N TYR A 36 -0.93 1.51 4.02
CA TYR A 36 -2.38 1.36 3.82
C TYR A 36 -2.92 0.00 4.28
N PHE A 37 -2.06 -0.99 4.47
CA PHE A 37 -2.41 -2.31 4.97
C PHE A 37 -1.61 -2.68 6.25
N PRO A 38 -1.75 -1.90 7.34
CA PRO A 38 -1.22 -2.31 8.64
C PRO A 38 -1.86 -3.63 9.12
N ALA A 39 -1.23 -4.27 10.12
CA ALA A 39 -1.62 -5.61 10.57
C ALA A 39 -3.11 -5.73 10.95
N ASN A 40 -3.68 -4.70 11.57
CA ASN A 40 -5.11 -4.66 11.91
C ASN A 40 -6.02 -4.65 10.67
N VAL A 41 -5.67 -3.90 9.62
CA VAL A 41 -6.40 -3.87 8.35
C VAL A 41 -6.26 -5.22 7.64
N LYS A 42 -5.07 -5.82 7.64
CA LYS A 42 -4.84 -7.17 7.11
C LYS A 42 -5.69 -8.20 7.84
N ASN A 43 -5.70 -8.20 9.17
CA ASN A 43 -6.48 -9.14 9.98
C ASN A 43 -7.98 -9.00 9.71
N LYS A 44 -8.50 -7.76 9.60
CA LYS A 44 -9.90 -7.51 9.21
C LYS A 44 -10.21 -8.09 7.84
N LYS A 45 -9.33 -7.87 6.85
CA LYS A 45 -9.51 -8.41 5.50
C LYS A 45 -9.46 -9.94 5.45
N VAL A 46 -8.66 -10.58 6.30
CA VAL A 46 -8.66 -12.05 6.44
C VAL A 46 -9.99 -12.55 6.98
N VAL A 47 -10.56 -11.91 8.01
CA VAL A 47 -11.88 -12.29 8.54
C VAL A 47 -12.96 -12.10 7.48
N GLU A 48 -13.01 -10.93 6.82
CA GLU A 48 -13.94 -10.65 5.71
C GLU A 48 -13.83 -11.70 4.61
N PHE A 49 -12.61 -12.15 4.28
CA PHE A 49 -12.36 -13.17 3.27
C PHE A 49 -12.85 -14.56 3.72
N MET A 50 -12.66 -14.92 4.99
CA MET A 50 -13.15 -16.20 5.54
C MET A 50 -14.68 -16.27 5.58
N GLU A 51 -15.32 -15.12 5.81
CA GLU A 51 -16.78 -14.99 5.83
C GLU A 51 -17.38 -14.80 4.44
N LEU A 52 -16.54 -14.63 3.41
CA LEU A 52 -16.98 -14.44 2.03
C LEU A 52 -17.77 -15.67 1.57
N LYS A 53 -19.05 -15.48 1.32
CA LYS A 53 -19.90 -16.46 0.65
C LYS A 53 -20.10 -16.03 -0.80
N GLN A 54 -19.91 -16.97 -1.71
CA GLN A 54 -20.31 -16.77 -3.10
C GLN A 54 -21.84 -16.57 -3.12
N GLY A 55 -22.31 -15.43 -3.63
CA GLY A 55 -23.73 -15.27 -3.93
C GLY A 55 -24.16 -16.26 -5.00
N ASN A 56 -25.42 -16.73 -4.95
CA ASN A 56 -26.01 -17.51 -6.04
C ASN A 56 -25.91 -16.78 -7.38
#